data_AF-A0A7J6RMQ0-F1
#
_entry.id   AF-A0A7J6RMQ0-F1
#
_cell.length_a   1.000
_cell.length_b   1.000
_cell.length_c   1.000
_cell.angle_alpha   90.00
_cell.angle_beta   90.00
_cell.angle_gamma   90.00
#
_symmetry.space_group_name_H-M   'P 1'
#
loop_
_entity.id
_entity.type
_entity.pdbx_description
1 polymer ?
#
loop_
_entity_poly.entity_id
_entity_poly.type
_entity_poly.pdbx_seq_one_letter_code
_entity_poly.pdbx_strand_id
1 'polypeptide(L)'
;MSDSVLTDVFAVVPPVLGMLWAVKELMVLKRVHLTGPAQGSELKTRLMADGSTDIQKTLDLMQEISKNIADGATAFLVQEYKYMLVYVVIFSAIIGPCVNLGSMIAFIVGSLTSIACGYIGMKTAVFSNVRTAHEAWKDLASGYDVAIRGGSVMGFMLVSLGVLNLFILVSIYNLDVFYGGDHPTLYEAIAGYGLGGSSIALFGRVGGGIYTKAADVGADLSGKNEYGMDEDDPRNPACIADNVGDNVGDVAGMGADLFGSFAESTCAAMVISASAPHYMEWKSMMFPLLLSSGGIIVGLVTMMVVNIFYK
;
A
#
# COMPACT_ATOMS: atom_id res chain seq x y z
N MET A 1 -2.39 -34.24 -9.76
CA MET A 1 -2.19 -32.90 -10.34
C MET A 1 -0.86 -32.93 -11.08
N SER A 2 -0.78 -32.41 -12.31
CA SER A 2 0.53 -32.17 -12.93
C SER A 2 1.27 -31.08 -12.17
N ASP A 3 2.61 -31.10 -12.21
CA ASP A 3 3.46 -30.10 -11.55
C ASP A 3 3.14 -28.65 -11.98
N SER A 4 2.69 -28.46 -13.22
CA SER A 4 2.22 -27.17 -13.74
C SER A 4 0.97 -26.67 -13.00
N VAL A 5 -0.03 -27.54 -12.81
CA VAL A 5 -1.27 -27.16 -12.10
C VAL A 5 -0.98 -26.85 -10.64
N LEU A 6 -0.04 -27.56 -10.00
CA LEU A 6 0.38 -27.23 -8.64
C LEU A 6 1.04 -25.85 -8.56
N THR A 7 1.88 -25.51 -9.54
CA THR A 7 2.53 -24.20 -9.66
C THR A 7 1.48 -23.09 -9.78
N ASP A 8 0.51 -23.25 -10.68
CA ASP A 8 -0.54 -22.25 -10.90
C ASP A 8 -1.43 -22.07 -9.67
N VAL A 9 -1.81 -23.18 -9.01
CA VAL A 9 -2.58 -23.14 -7.77
C VAL A 9 -1.80 -22.40 -6.68
N PHE A 10 -0.50 -22.65 -6.54
CA PHE A 10 0.32 -22.00 -5.53
C PHE A 10 0.65 -20.54 -5.86
N ALA A 11 0.63 -20.15 -7.13
CA ALA A 11 0.77 -18.76 -7.56
C ALA A 11 -0.51 -17.94 -7.34
N VAL A 12 -1.69 -18.57 -7.36
CA VAL A 12 -2.99 -17.86 -7.27
C VAL A 12 -3.61 -17.91 -5.88
N VAL A 13 -3.61 -19.08 -5.24
CA VAL A 13 -4.34 -19.28 -3.97
C VAL A 13 -3.80 -18.39 -2.84
N PRO A 14 -2.48 -18.33 -2.56
CA PRO A 14 -1.97 -17.51 -1.46
C PRO A 14 -2.25 -16.01 -1.62
N PRO A 15 -2.05 -15.39 -2.81
CA PRO A 15 -2.46 -14.00 -3.02
C PRO A 15 -3.96 -13.76 -2.81
N VAL A 16 -4.82 -14.67 -3.29
CA VAL A 16 -6.27 -14.57 -3.06
C VAL A 16 -6.59 -14.64 -1.58
N LEU A 17 -5.96 -15.54 -0.82
CA LEU A 17 -6.10 -15.61 0.63
C LEU A 17 -5.59 -14.32 1.32
N GLY A 18 -4.49 -13.74 0.84
CA GLY A 18 -3.99 -12.46 1.32
C GLY A 18 -4.98 -11.31 1.12
N MET A 19 -5.62 -11.22 -0.06
CA MET A 19 -6.67 -10.23 -0.30
C MET A 19 -7.91 -10.46 0.56
N LEU A 20 -8.34 -11.72 0.72
CA LEU A 20 -9.46 -12.07 1.60
C LEU A 20 -9.15 -11.71 3.06
N TRP A 21 -7.91 -11.92 3.49
CA TRP A 21 -7.45 -11.49 4.82
C TRP A 21 -7.49 -9.97 4.97
N ALA A 22 -6.97 -9.22 4.00
CA ALA A 22 -7.03 -7.77 4.03
C ALA A 22 -8.48 -7.25 4.06
N VAL A 23 -9.38 -7.84 3.27
CA VAL A 23 -10.81 -7.50 3.32
C VAL A 23 -11.42 -7.81 4.69
N LYS A 24 -11.08 -8.97 5.28
CA LYS A 24 -11.50 -9.33 6.63
C LYS A 24 -11.01 -8.33 7.67
N GLU A 25 -9.74 -7.95 7.65
CA GLU A 25 -9.18 -6.96 8.58
C GLU A 25 -9.82 -5.59 8.40
N LEU A 26 -10.09 -5.16 7.16
CA LEU A 26 -10.84 -3.93 6.89
C LEU A 26 -12.28 -4.00 7.43
N MET A 27 -12.95 -5.16 7.33
CA MET A 27 -14.27 -5.36 7.95
C MET A 27 -14.21 -5.31 9.48
N VAL A 28 -13.13 -5.79 10.10
CA VAL A 28 -12.91 -5.69 11.56
C VAL A 28 -12.71 -4.22 11.95
N LEU A 29 -11.86 -3.49 11.22
CA LEU A 29 -11.68 -2.04 11.43
C LEU A 29 -13.00 -1.26 11.31
N LYS A 30 -13.86 -1.65 10.37
CA LYS A 30 -15.19 -1.04 10.20
C LYS A 30 -16.11 -1.25 11.41
N ARG A 31 -15.91 -2.29 12.22
CA ARG A 31 -16.69 -2.51 13.45
C ARG A 31 -16.32 -1.54 14.58
N VAL A 32 -15.19 -0.85 14.47
CA VAL A 32 -14.84 0.26 15.37
C VAL A 32 -15.71 1.44 14.96
N HIS A 33 -16.78 1.64 15.74
CA HIS A 33 -17.68 2.77 15.59
C HIS A 33 -17.14 3.93 16.41
N LEU A 34 -17.08 5.12 15.80
CA LEU A 34 -16.63 6.36 16.44
C LEU A 34 -17.75 6.91 17.34
N THR A 35 -18.12 6.15 18.37
CA THR A 35 -19.17 6.46 19.34
C THR A 35 -18.57 6.76 20.71
N GLY A 36 -19.28 7.55 21.51
CA GLY A 36 -18.87 7.86 22.87
C GLY A 36 -18.92 6.66 23.81
N PRO A 37 -18.14 6.70 24.90
CA PRO A 37 -18.14 5.67 25.92
C PRO A 37 -19.53 5.58 26.59
N ALA A 38 -19.93 4.37 26.99
CA ALA A 38 -21.21 4.13 27.63
C ALA A 38 -21.40 5.01 28.88
N GLN A 39 -22.65 5.43 29.14
CA GLN A 39 -22.99 6.21 30.32
C GLN A 39 -22.60 5.44 31.60
N GLY A 40 -21.85 6.10 32.49
CA GLY A 40 -21.39 5.52 33.75
C GLY A 40 -20.16 4.62 33.67
N SER A 41 -19.50 4.51 32.50
CA SER A 41 -18.25 3.75 32.38
C SER A 41 -17.07 4.46 33.06
N GLU A 42 -16.15 3.68 33.63
CA GLU A 42 -14.89 4.19 34.21
C GLU A 42 -14.08 5.02 33.20
N LEU A 43 -14.11 4.60 31.92
CA LEU A 43 -13.51 5.33 30.81
C LEU A 43 -14.06 6.75 30.66
N LYS A 44 -15.40 6.91 30.73
CA LYS A 44 -16.04 8.23 30.68
C LYS A 44 -15.59 9.11 31.85
N THR A 45 -15.47 8.54 33.05
CA THR A 45 -14.98 9.24 34.24
C THR A 45 -13.53 9.67 34.10
N ARG A 46 -12.66 8.81 33.55
CA ARG A 46 -11.24 9.14 33.31
C ARG A 46 -11.08 10.25 32.26
N LEU A 47 -11.81 10.16 31.15
CA LEU A 47 -11.77 11.19 30.09
C LEU A 47 -12.29 12.55 30.58
N MET A 48 -13.34 12.57 31.42
CA MET A 48 -13.83 13.82 32.01
C MET A 48 -12.92 14.39 33.11
N ALA A 49 -12.16 13.53 33.81
CA ALA A 49 -11.20 13.97 34.81
C ALA A 49 -10.00 14.71 34.20
N ASP A 50 -9.68 14.43 32.93
CA ASP A 50 -8.56 15.04 32.19
C ASP A 50 -8.91 16.39 31.55
N GLY A 51 -10.02 17.01 31.98
CA GLY A 51 -10.43 18.34 31.51
C GLY A 51 -11.28 18.36 30.22
N SER A 52 -11.60 17.20 29.63
CA SER A 52 -12.53 17.14 28.50
C SER A 52 -13.98 17.38 28.99
N THR A 53 -14.48 18.59 28.75
CA THR A 53 -15.81 19.00 29.26
C THR A 53 -16.96 18.45 28.42
N ASP A 54 -16.70 18.02 27.17
CA ASP A 54 -17.70 17.43 26.29
C ASP A 54 -17.10 16.36 25.34
N ILE A 55 -17.29 15.09 25.70
CA ILE A 55 -16.81 13.94 24.92
C ILE A 55 -17.47 13.88 23.54
N GLN A 56 -18.72 14.31 23.42
CA GLN A 56 -19.40 14.30 22.13
C GLN A 56 -18.78 15.31 21.19
N LYS A 57 -18.49 16.51 21.70
CA LYS A 57 -17.78 17.54 20.94
C LYS A 57 -16.39 17.08 20.48
N THR A 58 -15.65 16.35 21.32
CA THR A 58 -14.35 15.78 20.93
C THR A 58 -14.50 14.76 19.81
N LEU A 59 -15.52 13.89 19.86
CA LEU A 59 -15.79 12.92 18.78
C LEU A 59 -16.15 13.60 17.46
N ASP A 60 -17.00 14.62 17.51
CA ASP A 60 -17.41 15.38 16.33
C ASP A 60 -16.18 16.06 15.70
N LEU A 61 -15.30 16.64 16.54
CA LEU A 61 -14.03 17.23 16.11
C LEU A 61 -13.09 16.19 15.50
N MET A 62 -12.95 15.00 16.11
CA MET A 62 -12.13 13.92 15.54
C MET A 62 -12.62 13.48 14.16
N GLN A 63 -13.94 13.39 13.96
CA GLN A 63 -14.53 13.07 12.67
C GLN A 63 -14.28 14.17 11.64
N GLU A 64 -14.39 15.43 12.05
CA GLU A 64 -14.11 16.59 11.19
C GLU A 64 -12.65 16.62 10.75
N ILE A 65 -11.69 16.48 11.68
CA ILE A 65 -10.25 16.44 11.38
C ILE A 65 -9.93 15.27 10.45
N SER A 66 -10.43 14.07 10.76
CA SER A 66 -10.24 12.89 9.91
C SER A 66 -10.76 13.10 8.50
N LYS A 67 -11.93 13.75 8.36
CA LYS A 67 -12.49 14.09 7.05
C LYS A 67 -11.61 15.09 6.30
N ASN A 68 -11.12 16.13 6.96
CA ASN A 68 -10.24 17.11 6.34
C ASN A 68 -8.93 16.48 5.84
N ILE A 69 -8.35 15.56 6.63
CA ILE A 69 -7.18 14.78 6.22
C ILE A 69 -7.52 13.88 5.02
N ALA A 70 -8.67 13.19 5.05
CA ALA A 70 -9.12 12.32 3.96
C ALA A 70 -9.33 13.07 2.64
N ASP A 71 -9.99 14.22 2.72
CA ASP A 71 -10.28 15.06 1.56
C ASP A 71 -8.98 15.65 1.00
N GLY A 72 -8.06 16.12 1.88
CA GLY A 72 -6.75 16.62 1.50
C GLY A 72 -5.86 15.57 0.84
N ALA A 73 -5.73 14.38 1.45
CA ALA A 73 -4.93 13.29 0.90
C ALA A 73 -5.49 12.78 -0.43
N THR A 74 -6.82 12.70 -0.55
CA THR A 74 -7.47 12.32 -1.81
C THR A 74 -7.26 13.38 -2.89
N ALA A 75 -7.39 14.66 -2.56
CA ALA A 75 -7.19 15.75 -3.50
C ALA A 75 -5.75 15.78 -4.03
N PHE A 76 -4.75 15.61 -3.14
CA PHE A 76 -3.35 15.55 -3.52
C PHE A 76 -3.07 14.37 -4.47
N LEU A 77 -3.42 13.13 -4.08
CA LEU A 77 -3.16 11.96 -4.93
C LEU A 77 -3.89 12.04 -6.28
N VAL A 78 -5.11 12.58 -6.32
CA VAL A 78 -5.82 12.78 -7.60
C VAL A 78 -5.06 13.74 -8.51
N GLN A 79 -4.43 14.78 -7.98
CA GLN A 79 -3.61 15.69 -8.79
C GLN A 79 -2.30 15.02 -9.20
N GLU A 80 -1.59 14.41 -8.26
CA GLU A 80 -0.33 13.71 -8.52
C GLU A 80 -0.51 12.63 -9.60
N TYR A 81 -1.54 11.80 -9.48
CA TYR A 81 -1.82 10.71 -10.42
C TYR A 81 -2.24 11.20 -11.81
N LYS A 82 -2.83 12.41 -11.94
CA LYS A 82 -3.07 13.00 -13.26
C LYS A 82 -1.76 13.28 -13.98
N TYR A 83 -0.77 13.86 -13.29
CA TYR A 83 0.55 14.10 -13.89
C TYR A 83 1.28 12.80 -14.20
N MET A 84 1.22 11.82 -13.29
CA MET A 84 1.79 10.50 -13.53
C MET A 84 1.14 9.79 -14.73
N LEU A 85 -0.17 9.90 -14.92
CA LEU A 85 -0.85 9.29 -16.07
C LEU A 85 -0.35 9.89 -17.39
N VAL A 86 -0.15 11.20 -17.45
CA VAL A 86 0.45 11.87 -18.63
C VAL A 86 1.86 11.33 -18.89
N TYR A 87 2.67 11.18 -17.83
CA TYR A 87 3.99 10.55 -17.94
C TYR A 87 3.90 9.11 -18.46
N VAL A 88 3.01 8.28 -17.91
CA VAL A 88 2.83 6.88 -18.34
C VAL A 88 2.49 6.81 -19.83
N VAL A 89 1.59 7.66 -20.32
CA VAL A 89 1.22 7.68 -21.74
C VAL A 89 2.41 8.07 -22.62
N ILE A 90 3.12 9.14 -22.27
CA ILE A 90 4.28 9.61 -23.05
C ILE A 90 5.40 8.55 -23.04
N PHE A 91 5.72 8.01 -21.87
CA PHE A 91 6.80 7.04 -21.74
C PHE A 91 6.46 5.70 -22.40
N SER A 92 5.19 5.28 -22.36
CA SER A 92 4.71 4.12 -23.13
C SER A 92 4.86 4.31 -24.63
N ALA A 93 4.56 5.52 -25.14
CA ALA A 93 4.74 5.86 -26.55
C ALA A 93 6.21 5.85 -27.00
N ILE A 94 7.17 5.93 -26.06
CA ILE A 94 8.60 5.74 -26.31
C ILE A 94 8.97 4.26 -26.25
N ILE A 95 8.53 3.53 -25.23
CA ILE A 95 8.87 2.10 -25.04
C ILE A 95 8.37 1.24 -26.21
N GLY A 96 7.13 1.45 -26.66
CA GLY A 96 6.53 0.66 -27.74
C GLY A 96 7.40 0.57 -29.02
N PRO A 97 7.78 1.71 -29.64
CA PRO A 97 8.60 1.71 -30.84
C PRO A 97 10.11 1.49 -30.58
N CYS A 98 10.64 1.91 -29.43
CA CYS A 98 12.08 1.81 -29.17
C CYS A 98 12.53 0.46 -28.58
N VAL A 99 11.63 -0.28 -27.94
CA VAL A 99 11.92 -1.55 -27.28
C VAL A 99 11.07 -2.66 -27.90
N ASN A 100 9.82 -2.81 -27.48
CA ASN A 100 8.81 -3.66 -28.09
C ASN A 100 7.43 -3.40 -27.45
N LEU A 101 6.38 -3.90 -28.10
CA LEU A 101 4.99 -3.74 -27.63
C LEU A 101 4.73 -4.46 -26.30
N GLY A 102 5.40 -5.58 -26.04
CA GLY A 102 5.27 -6.36 -24.82
C GLY A 102 5.77 -5.63 -23.57
N SER A 103 6.96 -5.02 -23.66
CA SER A 103 7.53 -4.18 -22.62
C SER A 103 6.65 -2.97 -22.34
N MET A 104 6.03 -2.38 -23.38
CA MET A 104 5.09 -1.27 -23.23
C MET A 104 3.84 -1.68 -22.44
N ILE A 105 3.23 -2.81 -22.78
CA ILE A 105 2.04 -3.31 -22.07
C ILE A 105 2.41 -3.68 -20.62
N ALA A 106 3.54 -4.36 -20.41
CA ALA A 106 4.03 -4.71 -19.08
C ALA A 106 4.28 -3.45 -18.22
N PHE A 107 4.89 -2.42 -18.81
CA PHE A 107 5.08 -1.11 -18.19
C PHE A 107 3.76 -0.47 -17.76
N ILE A 108 2.76 -0.42 -18.64
CA ILE A 108 1.44 0.13 -18.29
C ILE A 108 0.81 -0.65 -17.14
N VAL A 109 0.83 -1.98 -17.19
CA VAL A 109 0.28 -2.84 -16.14
C VAL A 109 1.01 -2.63 -14.81
N GLY A 110 2.34 -2.51 -14.82
CA GLY A 110 3.14 -2.21 -13.64
C GLY A 110 2.82 -0.83 -13.06
N SER A 111 2.76 0.20 -13.90
CA SER A 111 2.41 1.55 -13.48
C SER A 111 1.01 1.64 -12.87
N LEU A 112 0.01 1.03 -13.50
CA LEU A 112 -1.35 1.01 -12.95
C LEU A 112 -1.43 0.23 -11.64
N THR A 113 -0.68 -0.86 -11.51
CA THR A 113 -0.62 -1.64 -10.26
C THR A 113 0.02 -0.83 -9.13
N SER A 114 1.08 -0.08 -9.43
CA SER A 114 1.75 0.81 -8.46
C SER A 114 0.83 1.93 -7.96
N ILE A 115 0.10 2.59 -8.88
CA ILE A 115 -0.91 3.60 -8.55
C ILE A 115 -2.01 2.99 -7.66
N ALA A 116 -2.50 1.78 -7.99
CA ALA A 116 -3.51 1.11 -7.20
C ALA A 116 -3.00 0.78 -5.78
N CYS A 117 -1.77 0.32 -5.64
CA CYS A 117 -1.16 0.01 -4.35
C CYS A 117 -1.06 1.25 -3.45
N GLY A 118 -0.55 2.37 -3.99
CA GLY A 118 -0.47 3.64 -3.27
C GLY A 118 -1.85 4.16 -2.83
N TYR A 119 -2.84 4.09 -3.72
CA TYR A 119 -4.20 4.54 -3.43
C TYR A 119 -4.89 3.69 -2.36
N ILE A 120 -4.81 2.36 -2.46
CA ILE A 120 -5.39 1.44 -1.47
C ILE A 120 -4.72 1.64 -0.10
N GLY A 121 -3.40 1.81 -0.07
CA GLY A 121 -2.64 2.13 1.14
C GLY A 121 -3.15 3.40 1.81
N MET A 122 -3.20 4.52 1.08
CA MET A 122 -3.68 5.81 1.62
C MET A 122 -5.12 5.71 2.13
N LYS A 123 -6.03 5.12 1.35
CA LYS A 123 -7.43 4.97 1.79
C LYS A 123 -7.57 4.14 3.05
N THR A 124 -6.72 3.13 3.22
CA THR A 124 -6.70 2.31 4.43
C THR A 124 -6.14 3.10 5.61
N ALA A 125 -5.03 3.83 5.42
CA ALA A 125 -4.38 4.60 6.48
C ALA A 125 -5.29 5.70 7.04
N VAL A 126 -5.92 6.49 6.16
CA VAL A 126 -6.88 7.53 6.59
C VAL A 126 -8.14 6.91 7.21
N PHE A 127 -8.49 5.68 6.84
CA PHE A 127 -9.59 4.99 7.51
C PHE A 127 -9.20 4.50 8.90
N SER A 128 -7.95 4.09 9.11
CA SER A 128 -7.47 3.57 10.40
C SER A 128 -7.05 4.66 11.39
N ASN A 129 -6.51 5.79 10.96
CA ASN A 129 -5.88 6.78 11.85
C ASN A 129 -6.84 7.29 12.96
N VAL A 130 -8.06 7.71 12.61
CA VAL A 130 -9.06 8.19 13.55
C VAL A 130 -9.56 7.10 14.49
N ARG A 131 -9.61 5.84 14.01
CA ARG A 131 -9.98 4.68 14.81
C ARG A 131 -8.89 4.32 15.80
N THR A 132 -7.62 4.45 15.40
CA THR A 132 -6.48 4.26 16.28
C THR A 132 -6.49 5.30 17.40
N ALA A 133 -6.71 6.57 17.08
CA ALA A 133 -6.83 7.63 18.09
C ALA A 133 -8.03 7.40 19.03
N HIS A 134 -9.16 6.94 18.51
CA HIS A 134 -10.36 6.66 19.31
C HIS A 134 -10.18 5.45 20.24
N GLU A 135 -9.58 4.36 19.75
CA GLU A 135 -9.32 3.17 20.57
C GLU A 135 -8.19 3.40 21.59
N ALA A 136 -7.26 4.32 21.31
CA ALA A 136 -6.25 4.75 22.27
C ALA A 136 -6.83 5.46 23.50
N TRP A 137 -8.09 5.92 23.47
CA TRP A 137 -8.77 6.41 24.68
C TRP A 137 -8.91 5.31 25.74
N LYS A 138 -9.08 4.05 25.31
CA LYS A 138 -9.23 2.91 26.23
C LYS A 138 -7.88 2.56 26.84
N ASP A 139 -6.93 2.23 25.97
CA ASP A 139 -5.57 1.82 26.32
C ASP A 139 -4.68 1.75 25.06
N LEU A 140 -3.37 1.68 25.28
CA LEU A 140 -2.37 1.60 24.21
C LEU A 140 -2.50 0.33 23.35
N ALA A 141 -2.87 -0.81 23.95
CA ALA A 141 -2.97 -2.08 23.24
C ALA A 141 -4.15 -2.08 22.25
N SER A 142 -5.28 -1.50 22.64
CA SER A 142 -6.46 -1.29 21.77
C SER A 142 -6.13 -0.39 20.58
N GLY A 143 -5.42 0.73 20.80
CA GLY A 143 -4.94 1.59 19.72
C GLY A 143 -3.96 0.88 18.77
N TYR A 144 -3.01 0.13 19.34
CA TYR A 144 -2.05 -0.68 18.57
C TYR A 144 -2.72 -1.76 17.72
N ASP A 145 -3.73 -2.46 18.24
CA ASP A 145 -4.47 -3.50 17.50
C ASP A 145 -5.13 -2.90 16.24
N VAL A 146 -5.70 -1.69 16.33
CA VAL A 146 -6.24 -1.00 15.15
C VAL A 146 -5.13 -0.64 14.16
N ALA A 147 -4.03 -0.08 14.65
CA ALA A 147 -2.92 0.37 13.79
C ALA A 147 -2.28 -0.80 13.02
N ILE A 148 -1.98 -1.91 13.70
CA ILE A 148 -1.36 -3.08 13.06
C ILE A 148 -2.31 -3.76 12.07
N ARG A 149 -3.63 -3.79 12.35
CA ARG A 149 -4.63 -4.26 11.38
C ARG A 149 -4.67 -3.36 10.15
N GLY A 150 -4.63 -2.03 10.32
CA GLY A 150 -4.54 -1.07 9.22
C GLY A 150 -3.32 -1.32 8.33
N GLY A 151 -2.14 -1.48 8.93
CA GLY A 151 -0.91 -1.81 8.20
C GLY A 151 -0.98 -3.19 7.51
N SER A 152 -1.61 -4.18 8.15
CA SER A 152 -1.82 -5.51 7.57
C SER A 152 -2.65 -5.47 6.29
N VAL A 153 -3.73 -4.67 6.26
CA VAL A 153 -4.57 -4.49 5.06
C VAL A 153 -3.73 -3.96 3.90
N MET A 154 -2.94 -2.91 4.12
CA MET A 154 -2.07 -2.34 3.10
C MET A 154 -1.06 -3.37 2.59
N GLY A 155 -0.34 -4.03 3.49
CA GLY A 155 0.72 -4.98 3.14
C GLY A 155 0.22 -6.17 2.33
N PHE A 156 -0.86 -6.81 2.78
CA PHE A 156 -1.42 -7.97 2.06
C PHE A 156 -2.06 -7.59 0.73
N MET A 157 -2.78 -6.46 0.64
CA MET A 157 -3.34 -6.04 -0.65
C MET A 157 -2.23 -5.77 -1.67
N LEU A 158 -1.17 -5.07 -1.27
CA LEU A 158 -0.06 -4.71 -2.15
C LEU A 158 0.65 -5.94 -2.71
N VAL A 159 1.12 -6.84 -1.83
CA VAL A 159 1.86 -8.03 -2.26
C VAL A 159 0.97 -8.97 -3.07
N SER A 160 -0.30 -9.14 -2.68
CA SER A 160 -1.23 -10.01 -3.40
C SER A 160 -1.57 -9.49 -4.78
N LEU A 161 -1.83 -8.18 -4.92
CA LEU A 161 -2.06 -7.56 -6.23
C LEU A 161 -0.81 -7.63 -7.10
N GLY A 162 0.36 -7.38 -6.52
CA GLY A 162 1.63 -7.45 -7.24
C GLY A 162 1.91 -8.84 -7.81
N VAL A 163 1.71 -9.89 -7.01
CA VAL A 163 1.88 -11.29 -7.42
C VAL A 163 0.84 -11.69 -8.46
N LEU A 164 -0.45 -11.39 -8.24
CA LEU A 164 -1.51 -11.80 -9.17
C LEU A 164 -1.40 -11.12 -10.53
N ASN A 165 -1.16 -9.81 -10.56
CA ASN A 165 -1.04 -9.08 -11.82
C ASN A 165 0.18 -9.56 -12.61
N LEU A 166 1.31 -9.81 -11.93
CA LEU A 166 2.49 -10.37 -12.59
C LEU A 166 2.23 -11.79 -13.11
N PHE A 167 1.62 -12.66 -12.30
CA PHE A 167 1.27 -14.01 -12.73
C PHE A 167 0.34 -14.00 -13.95
N ILE A 168 -0.74 -13.22 -13.90
CA ILE A 168 -1.67 -13.07 -15.02
C ILE A 168 -0.95 -12.57 -16.28
N LEU A 169 -0.08 -11.56 -16.14
CA LEU A 169 0.68 -11.01 -17.25
C LEU A 169 1.60 -12.06 -17.88
N VAL A 170 2.36 -12.81 -17.07
CA VAL A 170 3.22 -13.89 -17.55
C VAL A 170 2.41 -15.00 -18.21
N SER A 171 1.30 -15.42 -17.60
CA SER A 171 0.43 -16.46 -18.17
C SER A 171 -0.15 -16.05 -19.53
N ILE A 172 -0.53 -14.77 -19.72
CA ILE A 172 -0.99 -14.25 -21.01
C ILE A 172 0.14 -14.28 -22.03
N TYR A 173 1.34 -13.82 -21.65
CA TYR A 173 2.47 -13.78 -22.58
C TYR A 173 2.97 -15.19 -22.94
N ASN A 174 2.78 -16.17 -22.06
CA ASN A 174 3.13 -17.56 -22.33
C ASN A 174 2.15 -18.26 -23.30
N LEU A 175 1.06 -17.61 -23.72
CA LEU A 175 0.21 -18.13 -24.79
C LEU A 175 0.95 -18.07 -26.13
N ASP A 176 0.84 -19.14 -26.94
CA ASP A 176 1.56 -19.31 -28.21
C ASP A 176 1.38 -18.13 -29.19
N VAL A 177 0.30 -17.37 -29.06
CA VAL A 177 -0.04 -16.21 -29.89
C VAL A 177 0.93 -15.04 -29.73
N PHE A 178 1.59 -14.88 -28.57
CA PHE A 178 2.44 -13.72 -28.30
C PHE A 178 3.92 -13.97 -28.59
N TYR A 179 4.52 -14.94 -27.91
CA TYR A 179 5.98 -15.20 -28.00
C TYR A 179 6.33 -16.59 -28.54
N GLY A 180 5.36 -17.45 -28.84
CA GLY A 180 5.59 -18.73 -29.52
C GLY A 180 6.65 -19.65 -28.87
N GLY A 181 6.83 -19.56 -27.55
CA GLY A 181 7.84 -20.32 -26.80
C GLY A 181 9.21 -19.65 -26.65
N ASP A 182 9.40 -18.43 -27.15
CA ASP A 182 10.61 -17.64 -26.94
C ASP A 182 10.64 -17.04 -25.52
N HIS A 183 11.09 -17.85 -24.56
CA HIS A 183 11.16 -17.46 -23.14
C HIS A 183 12.07 -16.24 -22.87
N PRO A 184 13.30 -16.13 -23.44
CA PRO A 184 14.15 -14.94 -23.24
C PRO A 184 13.42 -13.63 -23.55
N THR A 185 12.83 -13.52 -24.75
CA THR A 185 12.13 -12.29 -25.18
C THR A 185 10.87 -12.03 -24.36
N LEU A 186 10.16 -13.09 -23.96
CA LEU A 186 9.00 -12.98 -23.07
C LEU A 186 9.38 -12.33 -21.73
N TYR A 187 10.39 -12.86 -21.05
CA TYR A 187 10.74 -12.37 -19.71
C TYR A 187 11.46 -11.02 -19.76
N GLU A 188 12.17 -10.70 -20.85
CA GLU A 188 12.65 -9.34 -21.13
C GLU A 188 11.48 -8.36 -21.28
N ALA A 189 10.38 -8.76 -21.93
CA ALA A 189 9.17 -7.94 -21.99
C ALA A 189 8.52 -7.77 -20.60
N ILE A 190 8.50 -8.81 -19.77
CA ILE A 190 8.00 -8.76 -18.39
C ILE A 190 8.80 -7.80 -17.51
N ALA A 191 10.10 -7.58 -17.78
CA ALA A 191 10.90 -6.58 -17.06
C ALA A 191 10.28 -5.16 -17.13
N GLY A 192 9.46 -4.87 -18.14
CA GLY A 192 8.67 -3.66 -18.23
C GLY A 192 7.74 -3.46 -17.01
N TYR A 193 7.24 -4.53 -16.40
CA TYR A 193 6.37 -4.47 -15.21
C TYR A 193 7.08 -3.82 -14.01
N GLY A 194 8.33 -4.23 -13.74
CA GLY A 194 9.18 -3.61 -12.72
C GLY A 194 9.47 -2.15 -13.04
N LEU A 195 9.87 -1.86 -14.29
CA LEU A 195 10.13 -0.49 -14.76
C LEU A 195 8.92 0.43 -14.55
N GLY A 196 7.71 -0.05 -14.88
CA GLY A 196 6.47 0.70 -14.69
C GLY A 196 6.17 0.96 -13.23
N GLY A 197 6.39 -0.02 -12.37
CA GLY A 197 6.18 0.08 -10.93
C GLY A 197 7.06 1.13 -10.26
N SER A 198 8.37 1.05 -10.49
CA SER A 198 9.35 1.96 -9.89
C SER A 198 9.32 3.35 -10.50
N SER A 199 8.97 3.48 -11.79
CA SER A 199 8.78 4.81 -12.40
C SER A 199 7.69 5.60 -11.68
N ILE A 200 6.55 4.95 -11.38
CA ILE A 200 5.48 5.57 -10.60
C ILE A 200 5.90 5.80 -9.15
N ALA A 201 6.58 4.83 -8.55
CA ALA A 201 7.06 4.95 -7.17
C ALA A 201 7.99 6.16 -6.99
N LEU A 202 8.87 6.43 -7.97
CA LEU A 202 9.74 7.60 -7.96
C LEU A 202 8.95 8.90 -7.84
N PHE A 203 7.93 9.08 -8.69
CA PHE A 203 7.09 10.28 -8.62
C PHE A 203 6.31 10.35 -7.30
N GLY A 204 5.79 9.23 -6.79
CA GLY A 204 4.98 9.22 -5.57
C GLY A 204 5.80 9.48 -4.31
N ARG A 205 7.01 8.92 -4.24
CA ARG A 205 7.97 9.18 -3.15
C ARG A 205 8.49 10.60 -3.18
N VAL A 206 8.83 11.13 -4.36
CA VAL A 206 9.35 12.49 -4.47
C VAL A 206 8.23 13.52 -4.27
N GLY A 207 7.09 13.36 -4.95
CA GLY A 207 5.95 14.27 -4.86
C GLY A 207 5.35 14.28 -3.45
N GLY A 208 4.94 13.12 -2.95
CA GLY A 208 4.44 12.95 -1.58
C GLY A 208 5.49 13.32 -0.52
N GLY A 209 6.76 12.98 -0.74
CA GLY A 209 7.88 13.31 0.16
C GLY A 209 8.16 14.81 0.28
N ILE A 210 8.12 15.54 -0.84
CA ILE A 210 8.22 17.01 -0.83
C ILE A 210 7.03 17.60 -0.09
N TYR A 211 5.82 17.11 -0.36
CA TYR A 211 4.61 17.62 0.30
C TYR A 211 4.68 17.42 1.82
N THR A 212 4.95 16.20 2.29
CA THR A 212 5.00 15.90 3.72
C THR A 212 6.11 16.67 4.42
N LYS A 213 7.35 16.61 3.92
CA LYS A 213 8.48 17.24 4.62
C LYS A 213 8.44 18.77 4.60
N ALA A 214 7.82 19.38 3.57
CA ALA A 214 7.60 20.83 3.60
C ALA A 214 6.58 21.24 4.68
N ALA A 215 5.54 20.42 4.89
CA ALA A 215 4.53 20.67 5.90
C ALA A 215 5.05 20.39 7.32
N ASP A 216 5.65 19.22 7.55
CA ASP A 216 6.28 18.76 8.79
C ASP A 216 7.30 19.79 9.31
N VAL A 217 8.32 20.11 8.51
CA VAL A 217 9.37 21.08 8.90
C VAL A 217 8.78 22.47 9.13
N GLY A 218 7.77 22.88 8.35
CA GLY A 218 7.11 24.18 8.52
C GLY A 218 6.28 24.24 9.81
N ALA A 219 5.53 23.19 10.11
CA ALA A 219 4.69 23.06 11.30
C ALA A 219 5.57 23.06 12.56
N ASP A 220 6.61 22.25 12.57
CA ASP A 220 7.47 22.06 13.72
C ASP A 220 8.34 23.28 14.02
N LEU A 221 9.03 23.83 13.01
CA LEU A 221 9.92 24.97 13.25
C LEU A 221 9.16 26.22 13.64
N SER A 222 8.04 26.53 12.97
CA SER A 222 7.26 27.71 13.32
C SER A 222 6.53 27.51 14.65
N GLY A 223 5.78 26.41 14.79
CA GLY A 223 4.96 26.15 15.98
C GLY A 223 5.80 26.02 17.25
N LYS A 224 6.74 25.07 17.27
CA LYS A 224 7.51 24.72 18.48
C LYS A 224 8.54 25.78 18.83
N ASN A 225 9.34 26.22 17.86
CA ASN A 225 10.51 27.05 18.16
C ASN A 225 10.18 28.55 18.25
N GLU A 226 9.28 29.07 17.40
CA GLU A 226 8.98 30.50 17.38
C GLU A 226 7.83 30.87 18.34
N TYR A 227 6.80 30.03 18.40
CA TYR A 227 5.58 30.32 19.17
C TYR A 227 5.42 29.47 20.43
N GLY A 228 6.32 28.51 20.69
CA GLY A 228 6.27 27.66 21.88
C GLY A 228 5.01 26.81 21.96
N MET A 229 4.44 26.43 20.82
CA MET A 229 3.28 25.53 20.71
C MET A 229 3.72 24.07 20.86
N ASP A 230 2.79 23.21 21.29
CA ASP A 230 2.99 21.77 21.28
C ASP A 230 3.01 21.23 19.83
N GLU A 231 3.55 20.02 19.65
CA GLU A 231 3.44 19.28 18.39
C GLU A 231 1.97 19.00 18.04
N ASP A 232 1.62 19.09 16.76
CA ASP A 232 0.24 18.92 16.27
C ASP A 232 -0.80 19.85 16.91
N ASP A 233 -0.37 21.02 17.42
CA ASP A 233 -1.30 21.98 18.02
C ASP A 233 -2.34 22.45 16.98
N PRO A 234 -3.65 22.38 17.28
CA PRO A 234 -4.72 22.72 16.33
C PRO A 234 -4.74 24.20 15.91
N ARG A 235 -4.00 25.07 16.59
CA ARG A 235 -3.83 26.49 16.23
C ARG A 235 -2.81 26.67 15.09
N ASN A 236 -1.95 25.69 14.86
CA ASN A 236 -0.96 25.74 13.81
C ASN A 236 -1.60 25.36 12.46
N PRO A 237 -1.64 26.28 11.47
CA PRO A 237 -2.33 26.02 10.21
C PRO A 237 -1.65 24.94 9.35
N ALA A 238 -0.40 24.55 9.66
CA ALA A 238 0.33 23.56 8.90
C ALA A 238 0.00 22.10 9.31
N CYS A 239 -0.58 21.85 10.49
CA CYS A 239 -0.78 20.50 11.01
C CYS A 239 -1.70 19.62 10.15
N ILE A 240 -2.71 20.20 9.50
CA ILE A 240 -3.54 19.44 8.54
C ILE A 240 -2.72 19.01 7.32
N ALA A 241 -1.85 19.89 6.81
CA ALA A 241 -1.00 19.56 5.68
C ALA A 241 0.04 18.49 6.05
N ASP A 242 0.57 18.54 7.27
CA ASP A 242 1.51 17.56 7.81
C ASP A 242 0.86 16.16 7.89
N ASN A 243 -0.27 16.06 8.57
CA ASN A 243 -1.03 14.81 8.69
C ASN A 243 -1.56 14.29 7.33
N VAL A 244 -1.87 15.17 6.38
CA VAL A 244 -2.14 14.78 4.99
C VAL A 244 -0.88 14.20 4.35
N GLY A 245 0.26 14.85 4.58
CA GLY A 245 1.60 14.46 4.17
C GLY A 245 1.94 13.03 4.51
N ASP A 246 1.72 12.62 5.75
CA ASP A 246 1.97 11.23 6.20
C ASP A 246 1.22 10.20 5.33
N ASN A 247 -0.01 10.52 4.95
CA ASN A 247 -0.84 9.61 4.15
C ASN A 247 -0.43 9.58 2.67
N VAL A 248 0.09 10.68 2.12
CA VAL A 248 0.46 10.76 0.70
C VAL A 248 1.91 10.39 0.43
N GLY A 249 2.84 10.75 1.32
CA GLY A 249 4.27 10.41 1.22
C GLY A 249 4.58 9.07 1.88
N ASP A 250 4.33 8.99 3.18
CA ASP A 250 4.81 7.87 4.01
C ASP A 250 3.97 6.60 3.84
N VAL A 251 2.73 6.73 3.37
CA VAL A 251 1.86 5.59 3.03
C VAL A 251 1.77 5.36 1.52
N ALA A 252 1.20 6.29 0.74
CA ALA A 252 1.00 6.04 -0.70
C ALA A 252 2.33 5.91 -1.46
N GLY A 253 3.27 6.84 -1.25
CA GLY A 253 4.60 6.77 -1.84
C GLY A 253 5.36 5.51 -1.42
N MET A 254 5.31 5.15 -0.14
CA MET A 254 5.94 3.92 0.38
C MET A 254 5.31 2.64 -0.21
N GLY A 255 3.98 2.60 -0.37
CA GLY A 255 3.29 1.48 -0.98
C GLY A 255 3.70 1.29 -2.45
N ALA A 256 3.80 2.37 -3.22
CA ALA A 256 4.29 2.31 -4.59
C ALA A 256 5.75 1.83 -4.65
N ASP A 257 6.60 2.29 -3.73
CA ASP A 257 8.02 1.93 -3.64
C ASP A 257 8.26 0.45 -3.31
N LEU A 258 7.56 -0.08 -2.30
CA LEU A 258 7.65 -1.50 -1.96
C LEU A 258 7.11 -2.39 -3.09
N PHE A 259 6.08 -1.95 -3.79
CA PHE A 259 5.61 -2.64 -5.00
C PHE A 259 6.69 -2.65 -6.09
N GLY A 260 7.32 -1.51 -6.38
CA GLY A 260 8.41 -1.41 -7.37
C GLY A 260 9.57 -2.35 -7.03
N SER A 261 10.00 -2.34 -5.77
CA SER A 261 11.04 -3.24 -5.25
C SER A 261 10.69 -4.72 -5.43
N PHE A 262 9.44 -5.11 -5.12
CA PHE A 262 8.93 -6.47 -5.36
C PHE A 262 8.94 -6.81 -6.86
N ALA A 263 8.40 -5.92 -7.70
CA ALA A 263 8.23 -6.16 -9.12
C ALA A 263 9.59 -6.30 -9.83
N GLU A 264 10.54 -5.39 -9.57
CA GLU A 264 11.88 -5.43 -10.16
C GLU A 264 12.68 -6.66 -9.73
N SER A 265 12.71 -6.97 -8.43
CA SER A 265 13.45 -8.14 -7.93
C SER A 265 12.92 -9.44 -8.51
N THR A 266 11.59 -9.58 -8.61
CA THR A 266 10.93 -10.76 -9.20
C THR A 266 11.20 -10.84 -10.71
N CYS A 267 11.06 -9.73 -11.44
CA CYS A 267 11.30 -9.70 -12.89
C CYS A 267 12.78 -9.96 -13.23
N ALA A 268 13.72 -9.39 -12.47
CA ALA A 268 15.14 -9.61 -12.67
C ALA A 268 15.51 -11.09 -12.50
N ALA A 269 14.97 -11.75 -11.47
CA ALA A 269 15.17 -13.18 -11.28
C ALA A 269 14.61 -14.01 -12.45
N MET A 270 13.43 -13.64 -12.97
CA MET A 270 12.82 -14.31 -14.13
C MET A 270 13.64 -14.12 -15.41
N VAL A 271 14.15 -12.92 -15.69
CA VAL A 271 15.01 -12.64 -16.86
C VAL A 271 16.30 -13.46 -16.81
N ILE A 272 16.93 -13.55 -15.63
CA ILE A 272 18.14 -14.36 -15.44
C ILE A 272 17.82 -15.85 -15.64
N SER A 273 16.70 -16.33 -15.06
CA SER A 273 16.23 -17.71 -15.25
C SER A 273 15.99 -18.02 -16.73
N ALA A 274 15.39 -17.09 -17.47
CA ALA A 274 15.15 -17.19 -18.92
C ALA A 274 16.41 -17.21 -19.78
N SER A 275 17.56 -16.80 -19.24
CA SER A 275 18.83 -16.85 -19.96
C SER A 275 19.57 -18.18 -19.76
N ALA A 276 19.06 -19.05 -18.89
CA ALA A 276 19.71 -20.30 -18.51
C ALA A 276 18.90 -21.53 -19.01
N PRO A 277 19.45 -22.35 -19.93
CA PRO A 277 18.73 -23.45 -20.58
C PRO A 277 18.14 -24.50 -19.63
N HIS A 278 18.73 -24.69 -18.45
CA HIS A 278 18.31 -25.68 -17.46
C HIS A 278 17.07 -25.26 -16.66
N TYR A 279 16.65 -23.98 -16.73
CA TYR A 279 15.54 -23.45 -15.93
C TYR A 279 14.29 -23.11 -16.76
N MET A 280 14.19 -23.62 -17.99
CA MET A 280 13.08 -23.38 -18.94
C MET A 280 11.74 -24.04 -18.56
N GLU A 281 11.70 -24.82 -17.50
CA GLU A 281 10.46 -25.38 -16.99
C GLU A 281 9.61 -24.30 -16.30
N TRP A 282 8.29 -24.35 -16.48
CA TRP A 282 7.34 -23.39 -15.90
C TRP A 282 7.52 -23.19 -14.39
N LYS A 283 7.72 -24.27 -13.63
CA LYS A 283 7.94 -24.23 -12.18
C LYS A 283 9.21 -23.48 -11.78
N SER A 284 10.27 -23.60 -12.59
CA SER A 284 11.56 -22.95 -12.35
C SER A 284 11.47 -21.46 -12.65
N MET A 285 10.78 -21.09 -13.74
CA MET A 285 10.52 -19.69 -14.07
C MET A 285 9.63 -18.98 -13.04
N MET A 286 8.63 -19.69 -12.52
CA MET A 286 7.71 -19.13 -11.52
C MET A 286 8.29 -19.13 -10.11
N PHE A 287 9.43 -19.76 -9.86
CA PHE A 287 10.05 -19.86 -8.54
C PHE A 287 10.11 -18.54 -7.74
N PRO A 288 10.57 -17.38 -8.29
CA PRO A 288 10.58 -16.14 -7.52
C PRO A 288 9.17 -15.68 -7.12
N LEU A 289 8.15 -15.92 -7.96
CA LEU A 289 6.76 -15.60 -7.67
C LEU A 289 6.14 -16.56 -6.64
N LEU A 290 6.51 -17.84 -6.70
CA LEU A 290 6.14 -18.84 -5.69
C LEU A 290 6.76 -18.51 -4.33
N LEU A 291 7.98 -17.98 -4.31
CA LEU A 291 8.64 -17.53 -3.07
C LEU A 291 7.83 -16.42 -2.41
N SER A 292 7.41 -15.41 -3.17
CA SER A 292 6.54 -14.34 -2.67
C SER A 292 5.17 -14.88 -2.22
N SER A 293 4.60 -15.84 -2.95
CA SER A 293 3.35 -16.51 -2.57
C SER A 293 3.47 -17.28 -1.26
N GLY A 294 4.59 -17.98 -1.04
CA GLY A 294 4.92 -18.60 0.24
C GLY A 294 5.08 -17.56 1.37
N GLY A 295 5.72 -16.42 1.05
CA GLY A 295 5.84 -15.28 1.97
C GLY A 295 4.49 -14.74 2.45
N ILE A 296 3.47 -14.71 1.58
CA ILE A 296 2.10 -14.32 1.96
C ILE A 296 1.53 -15.29 3.01
N ILE A 297 1.71 -16.61 2.83
CA ILE A 297 1.26 -17.61 3.82
C ILE A 297 1.97 -17.41 5.15
N VAL A 298 3.30 -17.23 5.12
CA VAL A 298 4.09 -16.98 6.33
C VAL A 298 3.60 -15.70 7.02
N GLY A 299 3.38 -14.63 6.27
CA GLY A 299 2.81 -13.39 6.79
C GLY A 299 1.45 -13.60 7.45
N LEU A 300 0.55 -14.38 6.84
CA LEU A 300 -0.77 -14.69 7.42
C LEU A 300 -0.64 -15.41 8.75
N VAL A 301 0.22 -16.42 8.81
CA VAL A 301 0.50 -17.17 10.05
C VAL A 301 1.09 -16.23 11.10
N THR A 302 2.05 -15.38 10.74
CA THR A 302 2.63 -14.39 11.65
C THR A 302 1.56 -13.46 12.21
N MET A 303 0.65 -12.95 11.39
CA MET A 303 -0.44 -12.09 11.85
C MET A 303 -1.43 -12.83 12.78
N MET A 304 -1.70 -14.11 12.54
CA MET A 304 -2.49 -14.92 13.48
C MET A 304 -1.78 -15.09 14.83
N VAL A 305 -0.46 -15.24 14.79
CA VAL A 305 0.38 -15.42 15.97
C VAL A 305 0.52 -14.13 16.80
N VAL A 306 0.64 -12.97 16.15
CA VAL A 306 0.67 -11.66 16.85
C VAL A 306 -0.58 -11.47 17.69
N ASN A 307 -1.76 -11.84 17.18
CA ASN A 307 -3.02 -11.77 17.91
C ASN A 307 -3.08 -12.68 19.16
N ILE A 308 -2.18 -13.66 19.28
CA ILE A 308 -2.09 -14.59 20.43
C ILE A 308 -1.10 -14.07 21.47
N PHE A 309 0.05 -13.54 21.05
CA PHE A 309 1.12 -13.14 21.96
C PHE A 309 1.02 -11.71 22.49
N TYR A 310 0.36 -10.81 21.76
CA TYR A 310 0.25 -9.39 22.13
C TYR A 310 -1.12 -9.00 22.73
N LYS A 311 -1.90 -9.98 23.19
CA LYS A 311 -3.12 -9.75 23.96
C LYS A 311 -2.88 -9.88 25.46
#